data_AF-A0A845UK79-F1
#
_entry.id   AF-A0A845UK79-F1
#
_cell.length_a   1.000
_cell.length_b   1.000
_cell.length_c   1.000
_cell.angle_alpha   90.00
_cell.angle_beta   90.00
_cell.angle_gamma   90.00
#
_symmetry.space_group_name_H-M   'P 1'
#
loop_
_entity.id
_entity.type
_entity.pdbx_description
1 polymer ?
#
loop_
_entity_poly.entity_id
_entity_poly.type
_entity_poly.pdbx_seq_one_letter_code
_entity_poly.pdbx_strand_id
1 'polypeptide(L)'
;MSRALTLILLGALLICLLPVAGVLVSTAIAELAGCRLDEAGGYPCVVLGHDLGGPLSTLFVSGWFALLTLPFAGLIVMVLGALWLVRRIRRRQSGSVR
;
A
#
# COMPACT_ATOMS: atom_id res chain seq x y z
N MET A 1 3.48 -9.82 -22.43
CA MET A 1 4.28 -9.11 -21.41
C MET A 1 5.36 -10.05 -20.98
N SER A 2 6.59 -9.54 -20.95
CA SER A 2 7.68 -10.17 -20.23
C SER A 2 7.27 -10.36 -18.76
N ARG A 3 7.56 -11.53 -18.19
CA ARG A 3 7.33 -11.82 -16.77
C ARG A 3 7.98 -10.74 -15.89
N ALA A 4 9.15 -10.26 -16.30
CA ALA A 4 9.88 -9.16 -15.67
C ALA A 4 9.03 -7.88 -15.49
N LEU A 5 8.33 -7.40 -16.53
CA LEU A 5 7.52 -6.18 -16.42
C LEU A 5 6.38 -6.34 -15.41
N THR A 6 5.79 -7.53 -15.34
CA THR A 6 4.71 -7.82 -14.39
C THR A 6 5.24 -7.77 -12.96
N LEU A 7 6.41 -8.36 -12.72
CA LEU A 7 7.07 -8.33 -11.41
C LEU A 7 7.45 -6.91 -10.99
N ILE A 8 7.97 -6.10 -11.91
CA ILE A 8 8.29 -4.69 -11.65
C ILE A 8 7.03 -3.90 -11.24
N LEU A 9 5.93 -4.06 -11.97
CA LEU A 9 4.67 -3.38 -11.65
C LEU A 9 4.09 -3.83 -10.31
N LEU A 10 4.19 -5.12 -9.98
CA LEU A 10 3.77 -5.63 -8.67
C LEU A 10 4.66 -5.10 -7.53
N GLY A 11 5.98 -5.02 -7.75
CA GLY A 11 6.90 -4.41 -6.79
C GLY A 11 6.60 -2.93 -6.55
N ALA A 12 6.36 -2.17 -7.62
CA ALA A 12 5.95 -0.77 -7.53
C ALA A 12 4.61 -0.62 -6.79
N LEU A 13 3.64 -1.49 -7.05
CA LEU A 13 2.36 -1.49 -6.35
C LEU A 13 2.53 -1.69 -4.84
N LEU A 14 3.38 -2.64 -4.41
CA LEU A 14 3.68 -2.86 -3.00
C LEU A 14 4.32 -1.63 -2.36
N ILE A 15 5.24 -0.97 -3.06
CA ILE A 15 5.87 0.28 -2.60
C ILE A 15 4.84 1.39 -2.44
N CYS A 16 3.89 1.53 -3.37
CA CYS A 16 2.85 2.54 -3.26
C CYS A 16 1.90 2.30 -2.07
N LEU A 17 1.75 1.06 -1.61
CA LEU A 17 0.89 0.67 -0.49
C LEU A 17 1.58 0.73 0.88
N LEU A 18 2.91 0.85 0.93
CA LEU A 18 3.69 0.95 2.17
C LEU A 18 3.23 2.09 3.11
N PRO A 19 2.96 3.32 2.62
CA PRO A 19 2.45 4.40 3.47
C PRO A 19 1.13 4.04 4.18
N VAL A 20 0.21 3.40 3.46
CA VAL A 20 -1.08 2.95 4.02
C VAL A 20 -0.85 1.88 5.07
N ALA A 21 0.02 0.91 4.81
CA ALA A 21 0.39 -0.10 5.79
C ALA A 21 1.01 0.53 7.05
N GLY A 22 1.86 1.55 6.89
CA GLY A 22 2.45 2.30 8.00
C GLY A 22 1.40 2.94 8.91
N VAL A 23 0.40 3.61 8.33
CA VAL A 23 -0.73 4.19 9.08
C VAL A 23 -1.54 3.12 9.82
N LEU A 24 -1.87 2.01 9.15
CA LEU A 24 -2.65 0.94 9.76
C LEU A 24 -1.91 0.27 10.93
N VAL A 25 -0.60 0.07 10.78
CA VAL A 25 0.23 -0.51 11.86
C VAL A 25 0.36 0.46 13.02
N SER A 26 0.63 1.75 12.77
CA SER A 26 0.79 2.72 13.86
C SER A 26 -0.52 2.94 14.64
N THR A 27 -1.65 3.05 13.94
CA THR A 27 -2.98 3.16 14.55
C THR A 27 -3.34 1.93 15.39
N ALA A 28 -3.16 0.72 14.84
CA ALA A 28 -3.44 -0.51 15.57
C ALA A 28 -2.59 -0.63 16.85
N ILE A 29 -1.30 -0.29 16.80
CA ILE A 29 -0.44 -0.33 17.99
C ILE A 29 -0.89 0.73 19.01
N ALA A 30 -1.20 1.96 18.58
CA ALA A 30 -1.65 3.02 19.48
C ALA A 30 -2.96 2.67 20.18
N GLU A 31 -3.94 2.11 19.44
CA GLU A 31 -5.22 1.67 19.99
C GLU A 31 -5.04 0.55 21.03
N LEU A 32 -4.21 -0.45 20.72
CA LEU A 32 -3.93 -1.55 21.65
C LEU A 32 -3.18 -1.09 22.91
N ALA A 33 -2.35 -0.05 22.79
CA ALA A 33 -1.61 0.52 23.91
C ALA A 33 -2.37 1.62 24.67
N GLY A 34 -3.53 2.07 24.17
CA GLY A 34 -4.29 3.20 24.73
C GLY A 34 -3.57 4.54 24.61
N CYS A 35 -2.68 4.69 23.63
CA CYS A 35 -1.89 5.90 23.41
C CYS A 35 -2.63 6.89 22.50
N ARG A 36 -2.37 8.18 22.72
CA ARG A 36 -2.78 9.22 21.79
C ARG A 36 -1.86 9.20 20.55
N LEU A 37 -2.46 9.07 19.37
CA LEU A 37 -1.79 9.17 18.08
C LEU A 37 -2.58 10.11 17.18
N ASP A 38 -1.97 11.23 16.81
CA ASP A 38 -2.55 12.19 15.88
C ASP A 38 -1.44 12.93 15.13
N GLU A 39 -1.85 13.84 14.23
CA GLU A 39 -0.94 14.60 13.37
C GLU A 39 -0.38 15.85 14.07
N ALA A 40 -0.88 16.20 15.26
CA ALA A 40 -0.53 17.43 15.95
C ALA A 40 0.81 17.33 16.70
N GLY A 41 1.27 16.12 17.02
CA GLY A 41 2.57 15.92 17.64
C GLY A 41 2.91 14.48 17.98
N GLY A 42 4.15 14.26 18.39
CA GLY A 42 4.61 13.00 18.94
C GLY A 42 4.39 12.93 20.44
N TYR A 43 3.57 11.98 20.89
CA TYR A 43 3.31 11.73 22.30
C TYR A 43 4.04 10.46 22.75
N PRO A 44 4.59 10.42 23.97
CA PRO A 44 5.23 9.22 24.49
C PRO A 44 4.21 8.07 24.53
N CYS A 45 4.61 6.91 24.00
CA CYS A 45 3.78 5.72 23.95
C CYS A 45 4.61 4.50 24.32
N VAL A 46 4.49 4.06 25.57
CA VAL A 46 5.31 2.96 26.10
C VAL A 46 4.62 1.63 25.84
N VAL A 47 5.20 0.83 24.95
CA VAL A 47 4.75 -0.52 24.62
C VAL A 47 5.85 -1.50 25.02
N LEU A 48 5.53 -2.47 25.87
CA LEU A 48 6.50 -3.45 26.39
C LEU A 48 7.76 -2.80 27.02
N GLY A 49 7.61 -1.63 27.64
CA GLY A 49 8.73 -0.90 28.26
C GLY A 49 9.58 -0.05 27.29
N HIS A 50 9.24 -0.01 26.00
CA HIS A 50 9.90 0.84 25.01
C HIS A 50 8.99 1.99 24.56
N ASP A 51 9.52 3.21 24.52
CA ASP A 51 8.80 4.36 23.95
C ASP A 51 8.81 4.28 22.42
N LEU A 52 7.66 3.97 21.85
CA LEU A 52 7.41 3.91 20.41
C LEU A 52 6.67 5.15 19.89
N GLY A 53 6.45 6.17 20.73
CA GLY A 53 5.68 7.36 20.39
C GLY A 53 6.18 8.10 19.15
N GLY A 54 7.49 8.40 19.13
CA GLY A 54 8.14 9.04 17.98
C GLY A 54 8.04 8.21 16.68
N PRO A 55 8.46 6.92 16.69
CA PRO A 55 8.32 6.03 15.54
C PRO A 55 6.88 5.89 15.03
N LEU A 56 5.90 5.69 15.91
CA LEU A 56 4.48 5.58 15.54
C LEU A 56 3.98 6.86 14.88
N SER A 57 4.35 8.01 15.42
CA SER A 57 3.95 9.32 14.87
C SER A 57 4.53 9.52 13.47
N THR A 58 5.80 9.13 13.26
CA THR A 58 6.44 9.20 11.93
C THR A 58 5.76 8.26 10.93
N LEU A 59 5.43 7.03 11.35
CA LEU A 59 4.69 6.07 10.52
C LEU A 59 3.28 6.58 10.19
N PHE A 60 2.60 7.21 11.14
CA PHE A 60 1.27 7.78 10.93
C PHE A 60 1.30 8.95 9.94
N VAL A 61 2.23 9.89 10.11
CA VAL A 61 2.40 11.04 9.19
C VAL A 61 2.90 10.58 7.81
N SER A 62 3.55 9.42 7.70
CA SER A 62 3.88 8.84 6.39
C SER A 62 2.63 8.57 5.53
N GLY A 63 1.44 8.48 6.14
CA GLY A 63 0.15 8.43 5.45
C GLY A 63 -0.09 9.58 4.46
N TRP A 64 0.56 10.74 4.66
CA TRP A 64 0.49 11.85 3.70
C TRP A 64 1.07 11.46 2.33
N PHE A 65 2.07 10.59 2.30
CA PHE A 65 2.58 10.04 1.04
C PHE A 65 1.52 9.18 0.33
N ALA A 66 0.56 8.59 1.04
CA ALA A 66 -0.52 7.82 0.44
C ALA A 66 -1.37 8.67 -0.52
N LEU A 67 -1.52 9.97 -0.27
CA LEU A 67 -2.24 10.89 -1.17
C LEU A 67 -1.61 10.94 -2.56
N LEU A 68 -0.28 10.82 -2.63
CA LEU A 68 0.46 10.78 -3.88
C LEU A 68 0.56 9.35 -4.43
N THR A 69 0.85 8.37 -3.58
CA THR A 69 1.13 7.00 -4.05
C THR A 69 -0.13 6.21 -4.41
N LEU A 70 -1.29 6.49 -3.83
CA LEU A 70 -2.55 5.80 -4.16
C LEU A 70 -3.01 6.02 -5.61
N PRO A 71 -2.97 7.24 -6.18
CA PRO A 71 -3.23 7.45 -7.61
C PRO A 71 -2.33 6.58 -8.50
N PHE A 72 -1.03 6.49 -8.20
CA PHE A 72 -0.10 5.63 -8.95
C PHE A 72 -0.42 4.14 -8.77
N ALA A 73 -0.75 3.69 -7.56
CA ALA A 73 -1.21 2.34 -7.31
C ALA A 73 -2.45 2.01 -8.17
N GLY A 74 -3.42 2.93 -8.24
CA GLY A 74 -4.61 2.81 -9.07
C GLY A 74 -4.29 2.68 -10.55
N LEU A 75 -3.36 3.50 -11.08
CA LEU A 75 -2.90 3.40 -12.46
C LEU A 75 -2.22 2.05 -12.75
N ILE A 76 -1.38 1.56 -11.83
CA ILE A 76 -0.73 0.25 -11.98
C ILE A 76 -1.76 -0.87 -12.04
N VAL A 77 -2.75 -0.87 -11.13
CA VAL A 77 -3.84 -1.84 -11.11
C VAL A 77 -4.66 -1.76 -12.41
N MET A 78 -4.98 -0.57 -12.88
CA MET A 78 -5.70 -0.36 -14.14
C MET A 78 -4.94 -0.94 -15.34
N VAL A 79 -3.64 -0.67 -15.45
CA VAL A 79 -2.79 -1.19 -16.53
C VAL A 79 -2.72 -2.72 -16.47
N LEU A 80 -2.48 -3.31 -15.29
CA LEU A 80 -2.45 -4.76 -15.12
C LEU A 80 -3.80 -5.41 -15.45
N GLY A 81 -4.90 -4.81 -15.00
CA GLY A 81 -6.27 -5.25 -15.26
C GLY A 81 -6.62 -5.20 -16.74
N ALA A 82 -6.33 -4.09 -17.43
CA ALA A 82 -6.56 -3.93 -18.86
C ALA A 82 -5.76 -4.97 -19.67
N LEU A 83 -4.49 -5.19 -19.32
CA LEU A 83 -3.64 -6.17 -20.00
C LEU A 83 -4.12 -7.61 -19.76
N TRP A 84 -4.59 -7.91 -18.55
CA TRP A 84 -5.20 -9.20 -18.24
C TRP A 84 -6.50 -9.42 -19.02
N LEU A 85 -7.37 -8.40 -19.09
CA LEU A 85 -8.62 -8.44 -19.82
C LEU A 85 -8.39 -8.65 -21.33
N VAL A 86 -7.49 -7.87 -21.94
CA VAL A 86 -7.13 -8.02 -23.35
C VAL A 86 -6.59 -9.42 -23.64
N ARG A 87 -5.71 -9.97 -22.79
CA ARG A 87 -5.23 -11.35 -22.94
C ARG A 87 -6.34 -12.37 -22.85
N ARG A 88 -7.27 -12.18 -21.92
CA ARG A 88 -8.41 -13.09 -21.73
C ARG A 88 -9.33 -13.08 -22.95
N ILE A 89 -9.61 -11.90 -23.52
CA ILE A 89 -10.43 -11.75 -24.73
C ILE A 89 -9.73 -12.41 -25.93
N ARG A 90 -8.44 -12.12 -26.16
CA ARG A 90 -7.69 -12.72 -27.29
C ARG A 90 -7.63 -14.25 -27.20
N ARG A 91 -7.43 -14.81 -25.99
CA ARG A 91 -7.47 -16.27 -25.78
C ARG A 91 -8.85 -16.87 -26.08
N ARG A 92 -9.94 -16.17 -25.76
CA ARG A 92 -11.30 -16.63 -26.07
C ARG A 92 -11.58 -16.65 -27.57
N GLN A 93 -11.12 -15.63 -28.31
CA GLN A 93 -11.31 -15.57 -29.76
C GLN A 93 -10.57 -16.68 -30.51
N SER A 94 -9.34 -17.03 -30.08
CA SER A 94 -8.59 -18.14 -30.69
C SER A 94 -9.21 -19.53 -30.45
N GLY A 95 -10.10 -19.68 -29.46
CA GLY A 95 -10.81 -20.93 -29.19
C GLY A 95 -12.13 -21.10 -29.95
N SER A 96 -12.62 -20.06 -30.64
CA SER A 96 -13.94 -20.04 -31.29
C SER A 96 -13.88 -20.22 -32.82
N VAL A 97 -12.70 -20.42 -33.40
CA VAL A 97 -12.47 -20.60 -34.86
C VAL A 97 -12.06 -22.04 -35.21
N ARG A 98 -12.34 -23.01 -34.32
CA ARG A 98 -12.23 -24.45 -34.62
C ARG A 98 -13.58 -25.12 -34.47
#